data_AF-A0A2H5N2J8-F1
#
_entry.id   AF-A0A2H5N2J8-F1
#
_cell.length_a   1.000
_cell.length_b   1.000
_cell.length_c   1.000
_cell.angle_alpha   90.00
_cell.angle_beta   90.00
_cell.angle_gamma   90.00
#
_symmetry.space_group_name_H-M   'P 1'
#
loop_
_entity.id
_entity.type
_entity.pdbx_description
1 polymer ?
#
loop_
_entity_poly.entity_id
_entity_poly.type
_entity_poly.pdbx_seq_one_letter_code
_entity_poly.pdbx_strand_id
1 'polypeptide(L)'
;PGSYLVATVNGFGILVEAVYVTLFFIYAPTKAMRAKTAIIFGVLDVGFLGAAIAATRLALEGEARIDAIGFMCAGLNIIMYASPLSAMKTVVTTKSVEFMPFMLSFFFFLNGGIWAFYALLVRDIFLGQPLDEKLTIVEI
;
A
#
# COMPACT_ATOMS: atom_id res chain seq x y z
N PRO A 1 12.60 1.43 16.18
CA PRO A 1 12.00 0.12 16.51
C PRO A 1 10.62 -0.12 15.87
N GLY A 2 9.80 0.93 15.69
CA GLY A 2 8.48 0.85 15.04
C GLY A 2 8.50 0.43 13.56
N SER A 3 9.48 0.93 12.78
CA SER A 3 9.56 0.68 11.33
C SER A 3 9.83 -0.76 10.89
N TYR A 4 10.35 -1.64 11.74
CA TYR A 4 10.77 -2.98 11.30
C TYR A 4 9.59 -3.89 10.91
N LEU A 5 8.46 -3.81 11.62
CA LEU A 5 7.27 -4.60 11.31
C LEU A 5 6.65 -4.13 9.98
N VAL A 6 6.50 -2.82 9.83
CA VAL A 6 6.00 -2.21 8.59
C VAL A 6 6.93 -2.54 7.42
N ALA A 7 8.25 -2.41 7.59
CA ALA A 7 9.24 -2.70 6.56
C ALA A 7 9.26 -4.18 6.15
N THR A 8 9.11 -5.11 7.10
CA THR A 8 9.10 -6.55 6.79
C THR A 8 7.82 -6.98 6.07
N VAL A 9 6.65 -6.49 6.49
CA VAL A 9 5.37 -6.80 5.83
C VAL A 9 5.32 -6.18 4.43
N ASN A 10 5.69 -4.91 4.28
CA ASN A 10 5.73 -4.25 2.97
C ASN A 10 6.81 -4.87 2.06
N GLY A 11 7.97 -5.22 2.61
CA GLY A 11 9.03 -5.91 1.88
C GLY A 11 8.57 -7.27 1.34
N PHE A 12 7.87 -8.06 2.15
CA PHE A 12 7.24 -9.30 1.68
C PHE A 12 6.18 -9.04 0.61
N GLY A 13 5.36 -7.99 0.77
CA GLY A 13 4.40 -7.56 -0.24
C GLY A 13 5.04 -7.24 -1.59
N ILE A 14 6.16 -6.50 -1.60
CA ILE A 14 6.93 -6.20 -2.81
C ILE A 14 7.42 -7.48 -3.49
N LEU A 15 7.90 -8.47 -2.74
CA LEU A 15 8.35 -9.75 -3.30
C LEU A 15 7.20 -10.52 -3.96
N VAL A 16 6.04 -10.58 -3.29
CA VAL A 16 4.85 -11.24 -3.82
C VAL A 16 4.34 -10.53 -5.08
N GLU A 17 4.29 -9.20 -5.07
CA GLU A 17 3.88 -8.40 -6.23
C GLU A 17 4.84 -8.58 -7.41
N ALA A 18 6.16 -8.62 -7.15
CA ALA A 18 7.16 -8.89 -8.17
C ALA A 18 6.95 -10.27 -8.82
N VAL A 19 6.59 -11.29 -8.03
CA VAL A 19 6.23 -12.62 -8.56
C VAL A 19 4.98 -12.53 -9.43
N TYR A 20 3.90 -11.87 -8.97
CA TYR A 20 2.68 -11.72 -9.75
C TYR A 20 2.88 -11.00 -11.08
N VAL A 21 3.58 -9.87 -11.07
CA VAL A 21 3.91 -9.09 -12.27
C VAL A 21 4.77 -9.91 -13.22
N THR A 22 5.75 -10.66 -12.71
CA THR A 22 6.59 -11.56 -13.53
C THR A 22 5.77 -12.65 -14.20
N LEU A 23 4.90 -13.33 -13.45
CA LEU A 23 4.00 -14.35 -13.99
C LEU A 23 3.06 -13.74 -15.03
N PHE A 24 2.53 -12.54 -14.79
CA PHE A 24 1.70 -11.83 -15.76
C PHE A 24 2.44 -11.61 -17.08
N PHE A 25 3.71 -11.16 -17.05
CA PHE A 25 4.49 -10.96 -18.27
C PHE A 25 4.81 -12.25 -19.02
N ILE A 26 5.00 -13.36 -18.30
CA ILE A 26 5.25 -14.68 -18.89
C ILE A 26 3.98 -15.20 -19.57
N TYR A 27 2.84 -15.18 -18.88
CA TYR A 27 1.61 -15.88 -19.29
C TYR A 27 0.58 -15.02 -20.03
N ALA A 28 0.71 -13.69 -20.03
CA ALA A 28 -0.27 -12.83 -20.70
C ALA A 28 -0.44 -13.19 -22.20
N PRO A 29 -1.66 -13.46 -22.69
CA PRO A 29 -1.90 -14.03 -24.01
C PRO A 29 -1.50 -13.14 -25.20
N THR A 30 -1.50 -11.82 -25.04
CA THR A 30 -1.21 -10.89 -26.15
C THR A 30 -0.06 -9.96 -25.83
N LYS A 31 0.76 -9.67 -26.86
CA LYS A 31 1.86 -8.70 -26.77
C LYS A 31 1.34 -7.29 -26.40
N ALA A 32 0.15 -6.93 -26.88
CA ALA A 32 -0.49 -5.66 -26.56
C ALA A 32 -0.82 -5.53 -25.06
N MET A 33 -1.32 -6.60 -24.43
CA MET A 33 -1.62 -6.60 -23.01
C MET A 33 -0.35 -6.54 -22.16
N ARG A 34 0.70 -7.26 -22.55
CA ARG A 34 2.02 -7.17 -21.92
C ARG A 34 2.59 -5.75 -22.02
N ALA A 35 2.58 -5.16 -23.20
CA ALA A 35 3.08 -3.80 -23.41
C ALA A 35 2.29 -2.78 -22.58
N LYS A 36 0.96 -2.87 -22.57
CA LYS A 36 0.11 -1.99 -21.76
C LYS A 36 0.42 -2.11 -20.27
N THR A 37 0.51 -3.32 -19.72
CA THR A 37 0.86 -3.52 -18.31
C THR A 37 2.28 -3.05 -18.00
N ALA A 38 3.25 -3.29 -18.89
CA ALA A 38 4.62 -2.80 -18.73
C ALA A 38 4.69 -1.27 -18.72
N ILE A 39 3.92 -0.60 -19.58
CA ILE A 39 3.83 0.85 -19.60
C ILE A 39 3.19 1.37 -18.32
N ILE A 40 2.07 0.79 -17.87
CA ILE A 40 1.39 1.22 -16.65
C ILE A 40 2.32 1.05 -15.44
N PHE A 41 2.95 -0.12 -15.30
CA PHE A 41 3.90 -0.40 -14.22
C PHE A 41 5.10 0.56 -14.28
N GLY A 42 5.70 0.73 -15.45
CA GLY A 42 6.84 1.64 -15.63
C GLY A 42 6.50 3.10 -15.33
N VAL A 43 5.29 3.56 -15.66
CA VAL A 43 4.85 4.93 -15.42
C VAL A 43 4.44 5.16 -13.97
N LEU A 44 3.61 4.29 -13.40
CA LEU A 44 3.04 4.50 -12.06
C LEU A 44 3.98 4.02 -10.94
N ASP A 45 4.49 2.79 -11.03
CA ASP A 45 5.27 2.18 -9.95
C ASP A 45 6.74 2.61 -9.98
N VAL A 46 7.32 2.85 -11.16
CA VAL A 46 8.72 3.26 -11.28
C VAL A 46 8.85 4.76 -11.49
N GLY A 47 8.20 5.29 -12.53
CA GLY A 47 8.33 6.70 -12.95
C GLY A 47 7.78 7.66 -11.90
N PHE A 48 6.49 7.55 -11.56
CA PHE A 48 5.82 8.44 -10.63
C PHE A 48 6.40 8.33 -9.21
N LEU A 49 6.54 7.11 -8.66
CA LEU A 49 7.13 6.93 -7.32
C LEU A 49 8.60 7.38 -7.27
N GLY A 50 9.39 7.04 -8.29
CA GLY A 50 10.79 7.48 -8.38
C GLY A 50 10.92 8.99 -8.46
N ALA A 51 10.09 9.64 -9.28
CA ALA A 51 10.05 11.10 -9.40
C ALA A 51 9.59 11.77 -8.10
N ALA A 52 8.57 11.23 -7.42
CA ALA A 52 8.09 11.75 -6.13
C ALA A 52 9.17 11.64 -5.04
N ILE A 53 9.89 10.52 -4.97
CA ILE A 53 11.01 10.33 -4.02
C ILE A 53 12.15 11.28 -4.37
N ALA A 54 12.52 11.40 -5.65
CA ALA A 54 13.58 12.32 -6.07
C ALA A 54 13.22 13.79 -5.77
N ALA A 55 12.01 14.20 -6.10
CA ALA A 55 11.52 15.55 -5.84
C ALA A 55 11.52 15.87 -4.33
N THR A 56 11.02 14.97 -3.49
CA THR A 56 11.05 15.17 -2.04
C THR A 56 12.46 15.15 -1.46
N ARG A 57 13.38 14.35 -2.00
CA ARG A 57 14.81 14.35 -1.61
C ARG A 57 15.54 15.63 -2.01
N LEU A 58 15.20 16.21 -3.16
CA LEU A 58 15.87 17.40 -3.69
C LEU A 58 15.27 18.70 -3.16
N ALA A 59 13.99 18.72 -2.83
CA ALA A 59 13.27 19.91 -2.40
C ALA A 59 13.12 20.04 -0.87
N LEU A 60 13.21 18.95 -0.11
CA LEU A 60 12.94 18.92 1.32
C LEU A 60 14.05 18.23 2.11
N GLU A 61 14.32 18.74 3.30
CA GLU A 61 15.30 18.20 4.25
C GLU A 61 14.65 17.88 5.60
N GLY A 62 15.31 17.02 6.39
CA GLY A 62 14.89 16.70 7.76
C GLY A 62 13.44 16.20 7.88
N GLU A 63 12.71 16.73 8.88
CA GLU A 63 11.33 16.34 9.18
C GLU A 63 10.35 16.65 8.05
N ALA A 64 10.51 17.78 7.35
CA ALA A 64 9.59 18.18 6.29
C ALA A 64 9.52 17.13 5.16
N ARG A 65 10.66 16.46 4.90
CA ARG A 65 10.72 15.37 3.93
C ARG A 65 10.01 14.11 4.42
N ILE A 66 10.15 13.79 5.71
CA ILE A 66 9.48 12.63 6.32
C ILE A 66 7.96 12.84 6.27
N ASP A 67 7.48 14.01 6.68
CA ASP A 67 6.06 14.37 6.65
C ASP A 67 5.49 14.30 5.23
N ALA A 68 6.19 14.87 4.24
CA ALA A 68 5.75 14.83 2.84
C ALA A 68 5.63 13.40 2.29
N ILE A 69 6.62 12.54 2.58
CA ILE A 69 6.57 11.12 2.19
C ILE A 69 5.43 10.39 2.90
N GLY A 70 5.22 10.66 4.19
CA GLY A 70 4.10 10.11 4.95
C GLY A 70 2.74 10.47 4.37
N PHE A 71 2.50 11.75 4.07
CA PHE A 71 1.25 12.18 3.45
C PHE A 71 1.01 11.54 2.08
N MET A 72 2.05 11.40 1.25
CA MET A 72 1.94 10.70 -0.03
C MET A 72 1.61 9.22 0.16
N CYS A 73 2.31 8.52 1.07
CA CYS A 73 2.05 7.12 1.38
C CYS A 73 0.62 6.89 1.88
N ALA A 74 0.15 7.73 2.82
CA ALA A 74 -1.21 7.66 3.32
C ALA A 74 -2.25 7.87 2.21
N GLY A 75 -2.02 8.87 1.34
CA GLY A 75 -2.87 9.12 0.17
C GLY A 75 -2.93 7.94 -0.80
N LEU A 76 -1.78 7.35 -1.13
CA LEU A 76 -1.70 6.17 -2.01
C LEU A 76 -2.39 4.95 -1.39
N ASN A 77 -2.23 4.73 -0.08
CA ASN A 77 -2.93 3.67 0.65
C ASN A 77 -4.46 3.85 0.59
N ILE A 78 -4.97 5.08 0.73
CA ILE A 78 -6.41 5.36 0.59
C ILE A 78 -6.89 5.05 -0.83
N ILE A 79 -6.14 5.48 -1.86
CA ILE A 79 -6.48 5.23 -3.26
C ILE A 79 -6.52 3.72 -3.55
N MET A 80 -5.63 2.92 -2.95
CA MET A 80 -5.61 1.46 -3.11
C MET A 80 -6.94 0.80 -2.74
N TYR A 81 -7.67 1.33 -1.75
CA TYR A 81 -9.00 0.83 -1.37
C TYR A 81 -10.09 1.03 -2.44
N ALA A 82 -9.83 1.79 -3.50
CA ALA A 82 -10.74 1.88 -4.64
C ALA A 82 -10.97 0.51 -5.32
N SER A 83 -9.96 -0.37 -5.33
CA SER A 83 -10.06 -1.72 -5.90
C SER A 83 -11.10 -2.60 -5.18
N PRO A 84 -10.99 -2.85 -3.85
CA PRO A 84 -12.01 -3.62 -3.13
C PRO A 84 -13.39 -2.94 -3.15
N LEU A 85 -13.46 -1.60 -3.18
CA LEU A 85 -14.73 -0.88 -3.32
C LEU A 85 -15.40 -1.16 -4.69
N SER A 86 -14.60 -1.23 -5.76
CA SER A 86 -15.08 -1.64 -7.08
C SER A 86 -15.59 -3.08 -7.07
N ALA A 87 -14.90 -3.99 -6.38
CA ALA A 87 -15.36 -5.37 -6.22
C ALA A 87 -16.70 -5.43 -5.45
N MET A 88 -16.85 -4.67 -4.36
CA MET A 88 -18.11 -4.56 -3.62
C MET A 88 -19.26 -4.05 -4.49
N LYS A 89 -19.00 -3.02 -5.31
CA LYS A 89 -19.98 -2.53 -6.29
C LYS A 89 -20.43 -3.66 -7.23
N THR A 90 -19.49 -4.43 -7.77
CA THR A 90 -19.78 -5.60 -8.62
C THR A 90 -20.63 -6.62 -7.89
N VAL A 91 -20.34 -6.96 -6.64
CA VAL A 91 -21.15 -7.90 -5.83
C VAL A 91 -22.59 -7.40 -5.67
N VAL A 92 -22.77 -6.13 -5.33
CA VAL A 92 -24.10 -5.53 -5.12
C VAL A 92 -24.91 -5.49 -6.42
N THR A 93 -24.25 -5.17 -7.54
CA THR A 93 -24.89 -5.10 -8.87
C THR A 93 -25.21 -6.48 -9.45
N THR A 94 -24.27 -7.42 -9.37
CA THR A 94 -24.42 -8.77 -9.95
C THR A 94 -25.15 -9.74 -9.03
N LYS A 95 -25.34 -9.39 -7.76
CA LYS A 95 -25.88 -10.26 -6.70
C LYS A 95 -25.09 -11.58 -6.56
N SER A 96 -23.82 -11.58 -6.94
CA SER A 96 -22.92 -12.72 -6.87
C SER A 96 -21.66 -12.37 -6.08
N VAL A 97 -21.22 -13.28 -5.22
CA VAL A 97 -19.97 -13.17 -4.44
C VAL A 97 -18.78 -13.82 -5.14
N GLU A 98 -18.93 -14.21 -6.41
CA GLU A 98 -17.88 -14.86 -7.20
C GLU A 98 -16.57 -14.05 -7.23
N PHE A 99 -16.68 -12.72 -7.30
CA PHE A 99 -15.53 -11.81 -7.31
C PHE A 99 -15.03 -11.42 -5.90
N MET A 100 -15.64 -11.95 -4.83
CA MET A 100 -15.28 -11.67 -3.45
C MET A 100 -15.32 -12.96 -2.60
N PRO A 101 -14.29 -13.81 -2.68
CA PRO A 101 -14.23 -15.01 -1.86
C PRO A 101 -14.19 -14.63 -0.37
N PHE A 102 -15.10 -15.21 0.42
CA PHE A 102 -15.28 -14.88 1.85
C PHE A 102 -13.99 -14.92 2.66
N MET A 103 -13.15 -15.95 2.43
CA MET A 103 -11.88 -16.11 3.16
C MET A 103 -10.91 -14.94 2.92
N LEU A 104 -10.85 -14.42 1.69
CA LEU A 104 -9.99 -13.28 1.36
C LEU A 104 -10.47 -12.03 2.13
N SER A 105 -11.77 -11.77 2.14
CA SER A 105 -12.38 -10.67 2.90
C SER A 105 -12.15 -10.82 4.40
N PHE A 106 -12.24 -12.03 4.95
CA PHE A 106 -11.99 -12.31 6.35
C PHE A 106 -10.53 -12.04 6.76
N PHE A 107 -9.56 -12.48 5.96
CA PHE A 107 -8.14 -12.18 6.24
C PHE A 107 -7.81 -10.70 6.09
N PHE A 108 -8.41 -9.98 5.13
CA PHE A 108 -8.27 -8.52 5.05
C PHE A 108 -8.86 -7.81 6.28
N PHE A 109 -9.99 -8.27 6.79
CA PHE A 109 -10.59 -7.75 8.02
C PHE A 109 -9.69 -7.97 9.23
N LEU A 110 -9.16 -9.19 9.41
CA LEU A 110 -8.22 -9.49 10.49
C LEU A 110 -6.93 -8.67 10.37
N ASN A 111 -6.39 -8.54 9.15
CA ASN A 111 -5.21 -7.71 8.91
C ASN A 111 -5.47 -6.25 9.32
N GLY A 112 -6.60 -5.66 8.89
CA GLY A 112 -6.99 -4.31 9.30
C GLY A 112 -7.18 -4.19 10.82
N GLY A 113 -7.76 -5.20 11.46
CA GLY A 113 -7.91 -5.27 12.92
C GLY A 113 -6.57 -5.33 13.65
N ILE A 114 -5.62 -6.13 13.17
CA ILE A 114 -4.26 -6.23 13.73
C ILE A 114 -3.54 -4.88 13.61
N TRP A 115 -3.62 -4.21 12.46
CA TRP A 115 -3.01 -2.89 12.27
C TRP A 115 -3.68 -1.80 13.12
N ALA A 116 -5.01 -1.82 13.25
CA ALA A 116 -5.73 -0.91 14.13
C ALA A 116 -5.34 -1.13 15.60
N PHE A 117 -5.24 -2.39 16.04
CA PHE A 117 -4.80 -2.73 17.39
C PHE A 117 -3.33 -2.35 17.63
N TYR A 118 -2.45 -2.58 16.65
CA TYR A 118 -1.07 -2.13 16.69
C TYR A 118 -0.99 -0.60 16.84
N ALA A 119 -1.75 0.15 16.05
CA ALA A 119 -1.81 1.61 16.15
C ALA A 119 -2.31 2.07 17.52
N LEU A 120 -3.33 1.42 18.10
CA LEU A 120 -3.80 1.71 19.46
C LEU A 120 -2.72 1.45 20.51
N LEU A 121 -2.06 0.28 20.46
CA LEU A 121 -0.99 -0.07 21.40
C LEU A 121 0.20 0.90 21.31
N VAL A 122 0.61 1.29 20.10
CA VAL A 122 1.65 2.30 19.90
C VAL A 122 1.20 3.63 20.52
N ARG A 123 -0.02 4.11 20.25
CA ARG A 123 -0.52 5.35 20.85
C ARG A 123 -0.54 5.32 22.38
N ASP A 124 -0.96 4.22 22.99
CA ASP A 124 -1.04 4.09 24.45
C ASP A 124 0.32 3.89 25.13
N ILE A 125 1.27 3.17 24.52
CA ILE A 125 2.63 2.97 25.05
C ILE A 125 3.44 4.28 24.98
N PHE A 126 3.21 5.11 23.96
CA PHE A 126 3.91 6.39 23.79
C PHE A 126 3.31 7.56 24.57
N LEU A 127 2.08 7.46 25.11
CA LEU A 127 1.52 8.47 26.02
C LEU A 127 2.29 8.61 27.37
N GLY A 128 3.29 7.75 27.64
CA GLY A 128 4.22 7.86 28.76
C GLY A 128 5.54 8.61 28.47
N GLN A 129 5.77 9.10 27.24
CA GLN A 129 6.99 9.84 26.87
C GLN A 129 6.67 10.89 25.78
N PRO A 130 7.10 12.16 25.93
CA PRO A 130 6.60 13.20 25.03
C PRO A 130 7.28 13.15 23.65
N LEU A 131 6.44 13.23 22.61
CA LEU A 131 6.70 13.69 21.25
C LEU A 131 7.58 12.83 20.32
N ASP A 132 6.99 11.79 19.72
CA ASP A 132 7.42 11.21 18.42
C ASP A 132 6.19 10.85 17.54
N GLU A 133 5.09 11.59 17.69
CA GLU A 133 3.81 11.34 17.01
C GLU A 133 3.91 11.42 15.46
N LYS A 134 4.96 12.06 14.94
CA LYS A 134 5.15 12.29 13.51
C LYS A 134 5.67 11.09 12.74
N LEU A 135 6.53 10.24 13.33
CA LEU A 135 6.98 9.02 12.66
C LEU A 135 5.84 8.01 12.51
N THR A 136 4.94 7.96 13.49
CA THR A 136 3.81 7.02 13.51
C THR A 136 2.81 7.26 12.38
N ILE A 137 2.60 8.51 11.92
CA ILE A 137 1.68 8.81 10.79
C ILE A 137 2.29 8.37 9.45
N VAL A 138 3.62 8.34 9.33
CA VAL A 138 4.32 7.85 8.13
C VAL A 138 4.36 6.31 8.11
N GLU A 139 4.20 5.68 9.28
CA GLU A 139 4.34 4.24 9.50
C GLU A 139 3.01 3.46 9.56
N ILE A 140 1.84 4.13 9.49
CA ILE A 140 0.50 3.49 9.42
C ILE A 140 -0.13 3.65 8.03
#